data_AF-A0A2N5XE22-F1
#
_entry.id   AF-A0A2N5XE22-F1
#
_cell.length_a   1.000
_cell.length_b   1.000
_cell.length_c   1.000
_cell.angle_alpha   90.00
_cell.angle_beta   90.00
_cell.angle_gamma   90.00
#
_symmetry.space_group_name_H-M   'P 1'
#
loop_
_entity.id
_entity.type
_entity.pdbx_description
1 polymer ?
#
loop_
_entity_poly.entity_id
_entity_poly.type
_entity_poly.pdbx_seq_one_letter_code
_entity_poly.pdbx_strand_id
1 'polypeptide(L)'
;AADGLVREVLGGAELPDAVAVLEFAATEVVPRLARTTDEIGNVLHALDGGYVPAGPSGSPTRGLVNVLPTGRNFYSVDPKAIPSRLSWEVGQALADSLLARHLADTGEYPRSVGLTVWGTSCMRTQGDDIAEILALLGCRPVWDDASRRVTGFEIVPLEELGRPRIDVTVRISGFFRDAFPHVVALVDDAVRAVAELDEPAGSNHVRAHADADTAEHGDRRRATARIFGSKPGAYGAGLLPLIDARNWRS
;
A
#
# COMPACT_ATOMS: atom_id res chain seq x y z
N ALA A 1 -28.11 -21.30 -17.39
CA ALA A 1 -27.04 -22.30 -17.26
C ALA A 1 -26.47 -22.31 -15.84
N ALA A 2 -26.07 -21.16 -15.30
CA ALA A 2 -25.56 -21.05 -13.92
C ALA A 2 -26.63 -21.36 -12.85
N ASP A 3 -27.83 -20.78 -12.94
CA ASP A 3 -28.93 -21.05 -11.98
C ASP A 3 -29.31 -22.54 -11.89
N GLY A 4 -29.48 -23.20 -13.02
CA GLY A 4 -29.74 -24.64 -13.07
C GLY A 4 -28.64 -25.48 -12.41
N LEU A 5 -27.37 -25.15 -12.66
CA LEU A 5 -26.22 -25.81 -12.04
C LEU A 5 -26.18 -25.60 -10.52
N VAL A 6 -26.43 -24.39 -10.04
CA VAL A 6 -26.45 -24.08 -8.60
C VAL A 6 -27.56 -24.87 -7.90
N ARG A 7 -28.77 -24.86 -8.47
CA ARG A 7 -29.89 -25.63 -7.93
C ARG A 7 -29.60 -27.13 -7.93
N GLU A 8 -28.99 -27.66 -8.98
CA GLU A 8 -28.61 -29.08 -9.05
C GLU A 8 -27.61 -29.45 -7.94
N VAL A 9 -26.52 -28.69 -7.80
CA VAL A 9 -25.45 -28.98 -6.84
C VAL A 9 -25.90 -28.80 -5.39
N LEU A 10 -26.80 -27.86 -5.12
CA LEU A 10 -27.26 -27.51 -3.77
C LEU A 10 -28.60 -28.16 -3.39
N GLY A 11 -29.06 -29.16 -4.15
CA GLY A 11 -30.28 -29.91 -3.82
C GLY A 11 -31.56 -29.08 -3.90
N GLY A 12 -31.62 -28.12 -4.81
CA GLY A 12 -32.77 -27.23 -5.05
C GLY A 12 -32.73 -25.92 -4.29
N ALA A 13 -31.70 -25.66 -3.47
CA ALA A 13 -31.55 -24.38 -2.79
C ALA A 13 -31.28 -23.22 -3.76
N GLU A 14 -31.96 -22.09 -3.56
CA GLU A 14 -31.73 -20.86 -4.32
C GLU A 14 -30.67 -20.01 -3.65
N LEU A 15 -29.57 -19.74 -4.36
CA LEU A 15 -28.48 -18.88 -3.91
C LEU A 15 -28.12 -17.89 -5.02
N PRO A 16 -28.88 -16.77 -5.13
CA PRO A 16 -28.71 -15.79 -6.21
C PRO A 16 -27.28 -15.23 -6.32
N ASP A 17 -26.61 -15.01 -5.18
CA ASP A 17 -25.24 -14.51 -5.16
C ASP A 17 -24.25 -15.50 -5.78
N ALA A 18 -24.44 -16.80 -5.55
CA ALA A 18 -23.62 -17.84 -6.18
C ALA A 18 -23.83 -17.88 -7.69
N VAL A 19 -25.08 -17.71 -8.15
CA VAL A 19 -25.40 -17.61 -9.58
C VAL A 19 -24.69 -16.41 -10.19
N ALA A 20 -24.78 -15.23 -9.56
CA ALA A 20 -24.13 -14.01 -10.06
C ALA A 20 -22.59 -14.15 -10.15
N VAL A 21 -21.95 -14.79 -9.17
CA VAL A 21 -20.50 -15.04 -9.20
C VAL A 21 -20.11 -16.01 -10.32
N LEU A 22 -20.88 -17.08 -10.54
CA LEU A 22 -20.63 -18.03 -11.62
C LEU A 22 -20.85 -17.39 -13.00
N GLU A 23 -21.86 -16.53 -13.13
CA GLU A 23 -22.10 -15.75 -14.35
C GLU A 23 -20.97 -14.76 -14.62
N PHE A 24 -20.49 -14.05 -13.60
CA PHE A 24 -19.29 -13.20 -13.72
C PHE A 24 -18.05 -14.01 -14.11
N ALA A 25 -17.84 -15.17 -13.50
CA ALA A 25 -16.71 -16.04 -13.85
C ALA A 25 -16.77 -16.47 -15.33
N ALA A 26 -17.95 -16.88 -15.80
CA ALA A 26 -18.16 -17.33 -17.17
C ALA A 26 -18.08 -16.20 -18.21
N THR A 27 -18.52 -14.99 -17.86
CA THR A 27 -18.61 -13.87 -18.81
C THR A 27 -17.37 -12.97 -18.81
N GLU A 28 -16.69 -12.82 -17.67
CA GLU A 28 -15.53 -11.93 -17.53
C GLU A 28 -14.23 -12.72 -17.34
N VAL A 29 -14.17 -13.61 -16.35
CA VAL A 29 -12.89 -14.24 -15.95
C VAL A 29 -12.40 -15.23 -17.00
N VAL A 30 -13.24 -16.19 -17.39
CA VAL A 30 -12.86 -17.26 -18.33
C VAL A 30 -12.48 -16.69 -19.71
N PRO A 31 -13.25 -15.79 -20.34
CA PRO A 31 -12.88 -15.24 -21.64
C PRO A 31 -11.59 -14.42 -21.60
N ARG A 32 -11.33 -13.68 -20.52
CA ARG A 32 -10.07 -12.94 -20.34
C ARG A 32 -8.87 -13.88 -20.12
N LEU A 33 -9.06 -14.98 -19.40
CA LEU A 33 -8.02 -16.01 -19.23
C LEU A 33 -7.74 -16.77 -20.54
N ALA A 34 -8.76 -17.08 -21.33
CA ALA A 34 -8.59 -17.77 -22.62
C ALA A 34 -7.75 -16.96 -23.62
N ARG A 35 -7.66 -15.64 -23.41
CA ARG A 35 -6.86 -14.71 -24.21
C ARG A 35 -5.41 -14.55 -23.76
N THR A 36 -4.91 -15.37 -22.81
CA THR A 36 -3.47 -15.39 -22.48
C THR A 36 -2.62 -15.86 -23.67
N THR A 37 -3.23 -16.53 -24.66
CA THR A 37 -2.61 -16.85 -25.96
C THR A 37 -2.21 -15.61 -26.77
N ASP A 38 -2.74 -14.42 -26.45
CA ASP A 38 -2.35 -13.15 -27.06
C ASP A 38 -0.87 -12.78 -26.77
N GLU A 39 -0.23 -13.39 -25.75
CA GLU A 39 1.14 -13.08 -25.31
C GLU A 39 2.20 -13.18 -26.43
N ILE A 40 2.31 -14.34 -27.09
CA ILE A 40 3.29 -14.53 -28.18
C ILE A 40 2.91 -13.65 -29.39
N GLY A 41 1.61 -13.55 -29.69
CA GLY A 41 1.11 -12.75 -30.80
C GLY A 41 1.52 -11.27 -30.68
N ASN A 42 1.35 -10.70 -29.48
CA ASN A 42 1.69 -9.31 -29.23
C ASN A 42 3.21 -9.08 -29.15
N VAL A 43 4.01 -10.09 -28.76
CA VAL A 43 5.48 -10.03 -28.89
C VAL A 43 5.89 -9.94 -30.36
N LEU A 44 5.33 -10.80 -31.23
CA LEU A 44 5.63 -10.78 -32.66
C LEU A 44 5.19 -9.46 -33.31
N HIS A 45 4.02 -8.94 -32.92
CA HIS A 45 3.53 -7.64 -33.41
C HIS A 45 4.45 -6.49 -32.99
N ALA A 46 4.95 -6.49 -31.75
CA ALA A 46 5.91 -5.49 -31.27
C ALA A 46 7.23 -5.51 -32.05
N LEU A 47 7.73 -6.70 -32.37
CA LEU A 47 8.94 -6.87 -33.18
C LEU A 47 8.79 -6.35 -34.61
N ASP A 48 7.56 -6.34 -35.14
CA ASP A 48 7.21 -5.74 -36.43
C ASP A 48 6.96 -4.21 -36.33
N GLY A 49 7.26 -3.59 -35.19
CA GLY A 49 7.03 -2.17 -34.94
C GLY A 49 5.57 -1.81 -34.67
N GLY A 50 4.73 -2.80 -34.41
CA GLY A 50 3.32 -2.65 -34.11
C GLY A 50 3.02 -2.12 -32.71
N TYR A 51 1.81 -1.56 -32.54
CA TYR A 51 1.35 -1.07 -31.24
C TYR A 51 0.82 -2.22 -30.36
N VAL A 52 1.47 -2.47 -29.23
CA VAL A 52 0.97 -3.41 -28.22
C VAL A 52 -0.10 -2.74 -27.35
N PRO A 53 -1.33 -3.27 -27.26
CA PRO A 53 -2.40 -2.69 -26.46
C PRO A 53 -2.00 -2.51 -25.00
N ALA A 54 -2.31 -1.34 -24.45
CA ALA A 54 -2.10 -1.06 -23.03
C ALA A 54 -3.16 -1.70 -22.13
N GLY A 55 -2.83 -1.94 -20.86
CA GLY A 55 -3.76 -2.48 -19.87
C GLY A 55 -3.32 -2.23 -18.43
N PRO A 56 -4.22 -2.29 -17.44
CA PRO A 56 -3.82 -2.12 -16.05
C PRO A 56 -2.98 -3.33 -15.58
N SER A 57 -2.08 -3.09 -14.64
CA SER A 57 -1.35 -4.13 -13.90
C SER A 57 -1.92 -4.31 -12.50
N GLY A 58 -1.60 -5.44 -11.86
CA GLY A 58 -2.08 -5.76 -10.51
C GLY A 58 -2.20 -7.26 -10.29
N SER A 59 -2.79 -7.63 -9.15
CA SER A 59 -3.07 -9.04 -8.85
C SER A 59 -4.52 -9.36 -9.20
N PRO A 60 -4.81 -10.29 -10.13
CA PRO A 60 -6.19 -10.67 -10.46
C PRO A 60 -6.93 -11.27 -9.25
N THR A 61 -6.19 -11.85 -8.31
CA THR A 61 -6.72 -12.40 -7.05
C THR A 61 -7.16 -11.33 -6.04
N ARG A 62 -6.90 -10.05 -6.30
CA ARG A 62 -7.34 -8.91 -5.46
C ARG A 62 -8.59 -8.22 -6.04
N GLY A 63 -9.45 -8.98 -6.73
CA GLY A 63 -10.67 -8.46 -7.34
C GLY A 63 -10.45 -7.64 -8.61
N LEU A 64 -9.21 -7.55 -9.10
CA LEU A 64 -8.84 -6.77 -10.29
C LEU A 64 -8.87 -7.63 -11.56
N VAL A 65 -10.01 -8.20 -11.92
CA VAL A 65 -10.15 -9.04 -13.13
C VAL A 65 -9.80 -8.30 -14.42
N ASN A 66 -9.90 -6.95 -14.41
CA ASN A 66 -9.53 -6.09 -15.52
C ASN A 66 -8.03 -6.09 -15.88
N VAL A 67 -7.15 -6.63 -15.02
CA VAL A 67 -5.72 -6.87 -15.35
C VAL A 67 -5.55 -8.01 -16.35
N LEU A 68 -6.59 -8.82 -16.57
CA LEU A 68 -6.68 -9.79 -17.65
C LEU A 68 -7.42 -9.19 -18.87
N PRO A 69 -7.05 -9.57 -20.10
CA PRO A 69 -6.04 -10.58 -20.45
C PRO A 69 -4.60 -10.10 -20.26
N THR A 70 -3.66 -11.04 -20.27
CA THR A 70 -2.21 -10.77 -20.35
C THR A 70 -1.79 -10.42 -21.78
N GLY A 71 -0.49 -10.37 -22.08
CA GLY A 71 0.01 -9.98 -23.40
C GLY A 71 -0.14 -8.49 -23.71
N ARG A 72 -0.31 -7.63 -22.70
CA ARG A 72 -0.50 -6.18 -22.85
C ARG A 72 0.72 -5.40 -22.35
N ASN A 73 0.95 -4.22 -22.92
CA ASN A 73 1.94 -3.27 -22.41
C ASN A 73 1.35 -2.55 -21.19
N PHE A 74 1.54 -3.13 -20.01
CA PHE A 74 0.80 -2.69 -18.84
C PHE A 74 1.21 -1.28 -18.38
N TYR A 75 0.23 -0.55 -17.84
CA TYR A 75 0.46 0.62 -17.00
C TYR A 75 0.16 0.26 -15.53
N SER A 76 0.63 1.10 -14.61
CA SER A 76 0.39 0.92 -13.17
C SER A 76 -0.87 1.65 -12.73
N VAL A 77 -0.71 2.72 -11.96
CA VAL A 77 -1.78 3.47 -11.29
C VAL A 77 -1.47 4.95 -11.36
N ASP A 78 -2.47 5.82 -11.17
CA ASP A 78 -2.21 7.25 -10.94
C ASP A 78 -1.52 7.39 -9.57
N PRO A 79 -0.24 7.82 -9.50
CA PRO A 79 0.49 7.92 -8.23
C PRO A 79 -0.11 8.97 -7.30
N LYS A 80 -0.96 9.89 -7.80
CA LYS A 80 -1.68 10.86 -6.97
C LYS A 80 -2.97 10.30 -6.37
N ALA A 81 -3.41 9.11 -6.75
CA ALA A 81 -4.61 8.46 -6.21
C ALA A 81 -4.27 7.42 -5.12
N ILE A 82 -3.10 7.54 -4.50
CA ILE A 82 -2.58 6.61 -3.49
C ILE A 82 -2.50 7.31 -2.13
N PRO A 83 -3.02 6.71 -1.05
CA PRO A 83 -3.79 5.46 -1.02
C PRO A 83 -5.19 5.64 -1.63
N SER A 84 -5.75 4.57 -2.23
CA SER A 84 -7.17 4.52 -2.59
C SER A 84 -8.07 4.36 -1.34
N ARG A 85 -9.37 4.65 -1.46
CA ARG A 85 -10.35 4.44 -0.37
C ARG A 85 -10.40 2.98 0.10
N LEU A 86 -10.31 2.02 -0.81
CA LEU A 86 -10.27 0.59 -0.46
C LEU A 86 -8.98 0.24 0.29
N SER A 87 -7.84 0.73 -0.18
CA SER A 87 -6.56 0.50 0.51
C SER A 87 -6.50 1.19 1.87
N TRP A 88 -7.27 2.27 2.07
CA TRP A 88 -7.42 2.91 3.37
C TRP A 88 -8.07 1.96 4.39
N GLU A 89 -9.18 1.32 4.03
CA GLU A 89 -9.85 0.32 4.89
C GLU A 89 -8.89 -0.85 5.22
N VAL A 90 -8.14 -1.33 4.22
CA VAL A 90 -7.15 -2.41 4.42
C VAL A 90 -6.01 -1.94 5.32
N GLY A 91 -5.46 -0.75 5.10
CA GLY A 91 -4.37 -0.20 5.90
C GLY A 91 -4.77 0.06 7.35
N GLN A 92 -6.01 0.50 7.61
CA GLN A 92 -6.56 0.58 8.96
C GLN A 92 -6.59 -0.80 9.62
N ALA A 93 -7.09 -1.82 8.93
CA ALA A 93 -7.13 -3.18 9.46
C ALA A 93 -5.73 -3.76 9.72
N LEU A 94 -4.74 -3.45 8.88
CA LEU A 94 -3.33 -3.83 9.09
C LEU A 94 -2.77 -3.18 10.35
N ALA A 95 -2.94 -1.87 10.52
CA ALA A 95 -2.49 -1.14 11.69
C ALA A 95 -3.14 -1.66 12.97
N ASP A 96 -4.46 -1.83 12.98
CA ASP A 96 -5.19 -2.33 14.15
C ASP A 96 -4.77 -3.76 14.50
N SER A 97 -4.59 -4.63 13.50
CA SER A 97 -4.13 -6.00 13.71
C SER A 97 -2.71 -6.04 14.29
N LEU A 98 -1.80 -5.22 13.78
CA LEU A 98 -0.42 -5.10 14.27
C LEU A 98 -0.41 -4.64 15.73
N LEU A 99 -1.17 -3.58 16.04
CA LEU A 99 -1.22 -3.01 17.39
C LEU A 99 -1.88 -3.95 18.38
N ALA A 100 -3.02 -4.56 18.01
CA ALA A 100 -3.70 -5.54 18.85
C ALA A 100 -2.78 -6.73 19.18
N ARG A 101 -2.02 -7.20 18.18
CA ARG A 101 -1.07 -8.28 18.40
C ARG A 101 0.07 -7.87 19.34
N HIS A 102 0.67 -6.70 19.14
CA HIS A 102 1.74 -6.22 20.02
C HIS A 102 1.26 -6.01 21.46
N LEU A 103 0.06 -5.45 21.63
CA LEU A 103 -0.56 -5.24 22.93
C LEU A 103 -0.85 -6.56 23.65
N ALA A 104 -1.34 -7.57 22.92
CA ALA A 104 -1.56 -8.91 23.47
C ALA A 104 -0.25 -9.58 23.91
N ASP A 105 0.83 -9.39 23.16
CA ASP A 105 2.13 -10.02 23.44
C ASP A 105 2.93 -9.30 24.54
N THR A 106 2.76 -7.97 24.70
CA THR A 106 3.64 -7.14 25.55
C THR A 106 2.92 -6.34 26.64
N GLY A 107 1.61 -6.17 26.54
CA GLY A 107 0.80 -5.38 27.49
C GLY A 107 0.79 -3.87 27.24
N GLU A 108 1.57 -3.35 26.28
CA GLU A 108 1.63 -1.93 25.94
C GLU A 108 1.54 -1.71 24.42
N TYR A 109 1.25 -0.47 23.98
CA TYR A 109 1.36 -0.10 22.57
C TYR A 109 2.84 0.06 22.17
N PRO A 110 3.22 -0.30 20.93
CA PRO A 110 4.59 -0.09 20.47
C PRO A 110 4.87 1.41 20.37
N ARG A 111 6.01 1.87 20.88
CA ARG A 111 6.40 3.28 20.75
C ARG A 111 6.75 3.66 19.31
N SER A 112 7.31 2.71 18.56
CA SER A 112 7.61 2.89 17.13
C SER A 112 7.47 1.59 16.35
N VAL A 113 7.10 1.70 15.07
CA VAL A 113 7.02 0.60 14.11
C VAL A 113 7.95 0.88 12.92
N GLY A 114 8.74 -0.12 12.52
CA GLY A 114 9.56 -0.08 11.31
C GLY A 114 8.85 -0.75 10.13
N LEU A 115 8.60 -0.01 9.04
CA LEU A 115 7.93 -0.53 7.84
C LEU A 115 8.83 -0.41 6.60
N THR A 116 8.86 -1.47 5.78
CA THR A 116 9.55 -1.44 4.48
C THR A 116 8.54 -1.32 3.35
N VAL A 117 8.63 -0.25 2.57
CA VAL A 117 7.65 0.09 1.53
C VAL A 117 8.26 -0.11 0.14
N TRP A 118 7.55 -0.90 -0.67
CA TRP A 118 7.97 -1.29 -2.02
C TRP A 118 7.01 -0.70 -3.05
N GLY A 119 7.56 -0.16 -4.15
CA GLY A 119 6.73 0.40 -5.22
C GLY A 119 5.83 -0.65 -5.88
N THR A 120 6.28 -1.89 -6.02
CA THR A 120 5.48 -2.99 -6.58
C THR A 120 4.33 -3.42 -5.66
N SER A 121 4.50 -3.37 -4.34
CA SER A 121 3.40 -3.58 -3.39
C SER A 121 2.38 -2.46 -3.48
N CYS A 122 2.86 -1.21 -3.54
CA CYS A 122 2.02 -0.02 -3.69
C CYS A 122 1.16 -0.07 -4.97
N MET A 123 1.74 -0.46 -6.11
CA MET A 123 1.00 -0.62 -7.38
C MET A 123 -0.05 -1.72 -7.35
N ARG A 124 0.24 -2.86 -6.69
CA ARG A 124 -0.68 -4.00 -6.62
C ARG A 124 -1.87 -3.77 -5.69
N THR A 125 -1.67 -2.98 -4.65
CA THR A 125 -2.66 -2.74 -3.59
C THR A 125 -3.33 -1.39 -3.67
N GLN A 126 -2.79 -0.48 -4.49
CA GLN A 126 -3.16 0.94 -4.52
C GLN A 126 -2.88 1.69 -3.21
N GLY A 127 -1.97 1.16 -2.37
CA GLY A 127 -1.41 1.91 -1.23
C GLY A 127 -1.65 1.34 0.17
N ASP A 128 -1.85 0.03 0.35
CA ASP A 128 -2.10 -0.56 1.68
C ASP A 128 -1.02 -0.14 2.71
N ASP A 129 0.26 -0.28 2.36
CA ASP A 129 1.38 0.09 3.25
C ASP A 129 1.33 1.59 3.66
N ILE A 130 0.85 2.46 2.76
CA ILE A 130 0.78 3.91 3.00
C ILE A 130 -0.41 4.24 3.90
N ALA A 131 -1.53 3.57 3.66
CA ALA A 131 -2.69 3.66 4.53
C ALA A 131 -2.38 3.15 5.95
N GLU A 132 -1.61 2.07 6.09
CA GLU A 132 -1.15 1.57 7.39
C GLU A 132 -0.29 2.61 8.12
N ILE A 133 0.68 3.23 7.42
CA ILE A 133 1.51 4.31 8.00
C ILE A 133 0.64 5.47 8.48
N LEU A 134 -0.28 5.95 7.64
CA LEU A 134 -1.17 7.07 8.00
C LEU A 134 -2.08 6.70 9.17
N ALA A 135 -2.61 5.48 9.19
CA ALA A 135 -3.43 4.98 10.30
C ALA A 135 -2.63 4.93 11.61
N LEU A 136 -1.40 4.40 11.61
CA LEU A 136 -0.53 4.37 12.79
C LEU A 136 -0.29 5.78 13.38
N LEU A 137 -0.01 6.76 12.50
CA LEU A 137 0.16 8.17 12.86
C LEU A 137 -1.15 8.85 13.33
N GLY A 138 -2.31 8.26 13.05
CA GLY A 138 -3.62 8.86 13.31
C GLY A 138 -3.97 9.96 12.31
N CYS A 139 -3.62 9.76 11.03
CA CYS A 139 -3.95 10.63 9.91
C CYS A 139 -4.89 9.91 8.94
N ARG A 140 -5.92 10.59 8.46
CA ARG A 140 -6.88 10.09 7.47
C ARG A 140 -6.61 10.79 6.12
N PRO A 141 -6.41 10.07 5.01
CA PRO A 141 -6.26 10.70 3.71
C PRO A 141 -7.53 11.45 3.30
N VAL A 142 -7.38 12.52 2.51
CA VAL A 142 -8.50 13.26 1.90
C VAL A 142 -8.45 13.06 0.40
N TRP A 143 -9.59 12.78 -0.21
CA TRP A 143 -9.72 12.55 -1.64
C TRP A 143 -10.59 13.62 -2.30
N ASP A 144 -10.21 14.01 -3.51
CA ASP A 144 -11.12 14.66 -4.45
C ASP A 144 -12.05 13.60 -5.06
N ASP A 145 -13.38 13.78 -4.95
CA ASP A 145 -14.34 12.75 -5.36
C ASP A 145 -14.37 12.52 -6.88
N ALA A 146 -14.11 13.57 -7.67
CA ALA A 146 -14.15 13.47 -9.13
C ALA A 146 -12.93 12.72 -9.69
N SER A 147 -11.73 13.12 -9.28
CA SER A 147 -10.47 12.54 -9.76
C SER A 147 -9.99 11.34 -8.95
N ARG A 148 -10.57 11.12 -7.75
CA ARG A 148 -10.12 10.15 -6.73
C ARG A 148 -8.69 10.38 -6.24
N ARG A 149 -8.09 11.52 -6.56
CA ARG A 149 -6.72 11.85 -6.13
C ARG A 149 -6.72 12.22 -4.65
N VAL A 150 -5.66 11.81 -3.96
CA VAL A 150 -5.36 12.25 -2.60
C VAL A 150 -4.89 13.69 -2.67
N THR A 151 -5.58 14.57 -1.96
CA THR A 151 -5.30 16.01 -1.91
C THR A 151 -4.59 16.42 -0.61
N GLY A 152 -4.57 15.54 0.38
CA GLY A 152 -3.91 15.77 1.67
C GLY A 152 -4.35 14.73 2.70
N PHE A 153 -4.33 15.14 3.96
CA PHE A 153 -4.82 14.33 5.08
C PHE A 153 -5.44 15.23 6.15
N GLU A 154 -6.28 14.63 6.97
CA GLU A 154 -6.83 15.18 8.20
C GLU A 154 -6.23 14.44 9.39
N ILE A 155 -5.94 15.15 10.47
CA ILE A 155 -5.48 14.54 11.71
C ILE A 155 -6.71 14.07 12.48
N VAL A 156 -6.76 12.76 12.79
CA VAL A 156 -7.82 12.17 13.60
C VAL A 156 -7.62 12.58 15.06
N PRO A 157 -8.61 13.18 15.75
CA PRO A 157 -8.51 13.53 17.17
C PRO A 157 -8.21 12.30 18.05
N LEU A 158 -7.52 12.49 19.18
CA LEU A 158 -7.14 11.38 20.07
C LEU A 158 -8.36 10.63 20.64
N GLU A 159 -9.45 11.35 20.89
CA GLU A 159 -10.70 10.79 21.39
C GLU A 159 -11.32 9.81 20.38
N GLU A 160 -11.23 10.16 19.10
CA GLU A 160 -11.68 9.30 18.00
C GLU A 160 -10.67 8.17 17.73
N LEU A 161 -9.37 8.46 17.80
CA LEU A 161 -8.31 7.49 17.56
C LEU A 161 -8.29 6.38 18.63
N GLY A 162 -8.66 6.70 19.88
CA GLY A 162 -8.80 5.73 20.98
C GLY A 162 -7.49 5.09 21.47
N ARG A 163 -6.34 5.57 21.00
CA ARG A 163 -5.00 5.08 21.32
C ARG A 163 -3.94 6.16 21.09
N PRO A 164 -2.69 5.95 21.55
CA PRO A 164 -1.59 6.82 21.17
C PRO A 164 -1.32 6.84 19.66
N ARG A 165 -0.80 7.96 19.17
CA ARG A 165 -0.16 8.05 17.84
C ARG A 165 1.17 7.32 17.88
N ILE A 166 1.34 6.36 16.98
CA ILE A 166 2.49 5.47 16.95
C ILE A 166 3.54 6.07 16.01
N ASP A 167 4.79 6.16 16.47
CA ASP A 167 5.86 6.66 15.61
C ASP A 167 6.23 5.63 14.55
N VAL A 168 6.58 6.06 13.34
CA VAL A 168 6.83 5.14 12.23
C VAL A 168 8.15 5.48 11.55
N THR A 169 9.04 4.50 11.46
CA THR A 169 10.24 4.60 10.62
C THR A 169 10.02 3.85 9.33
N VAL A 170 10.09 4.56 8.21
CA VAL A 170 9.76 4.05 6.88
C VAL A 170 11.04 3.84 6.07
N ARG A 171 11.29 2.61 5.64
CA ARG A 171 12.31 2.28 4.64
C ARG A 171 11.68 2.14 3.25
N ILE A 172 11.88 3.12 2.38
CA ILE A 172 11.43 3.06 0.99
C ILE A 172 12.47 2.41 0.08
N SER A 173 12.01 1.61 -0.87
CA SER A 173 12.85 1.15 -2.00
C SER A 173 13.21 2.32 -2.94
N GLY A 174 14.32 2.19 -3.69
CA GLY A 174 14.70 3.17 -4.72
C GLY A 174 13.61 3.35 -5.78
N PHE A 175 12.97 2.26 -6.20
CA PHE A 175 11.84 2.31 -7.14
C PHE A 175 10.64 3.08 -6.56
N PHE A 176 10.33 2.92 -5.27
CA PHE A 176 9.25 3.68 -4.62
C PHE A 176 9.53 5.18 -4.64
N ARG A 177 10.76 5.60 -4.32
CA ARG A 177 11.19 7.01 -4.40
C ARG A 177 10.94 7.59 -5.80
N ASP A 178 11.29 6.83 -6.84
CA ASP A 178 11.22 7.31 -8.21
C ASP A 178 9.77 7.36 -8.74
N ALA A 179 8.95 6.37 -8.39
CA ALA A 179 7.58 6.25 -8.88
C ALA A 179 6.53 7.04 -8.07
N PHE A 180 6.77 7.27 -6.77
CA PHE A 180 5.78 7.83 -5.84
C PHE A 180 6.31 9.02 -5.01
N PRO A 181 6.94 10.05 -5.62
CA PRO A 181 7.47 11.20 -4.89
C PRO A 181 6.39 11.98 -4.13
N HIS A 182 5.16 12.06 -4.67
CA HIS A 182 4.03 12.71 -4.00
C HIS A 182 3.63 11.98 -2.71
N VAL A 183 3.72 10.66 -2.68
CA VAL A 183 3.41 9.86 -1.50
C VAL A 183 4.49 10.01 -0.44
N VAL A 184 5.77 10.09 -0.84
CA VAL A 184 6.87 10.41 0.08
C VAL A 184 6.63 11.76 0.76
N ALA A 185 6.25 12.78 -0.01
CA ALA A 185 5.93 14.10 0.53
C ALA A 185 4.73 14.05 1.48
N LEU A 186 3.64 13.37 1.11
CA LEU A 186 2.44 13.21 1.93
C LEU A 186 2.76 12.61 3.31
N VAL A 187 3.56 11.55 3.35
CA VAL A 187 3.94 10.89 4.61
C VAL A 187 4.84 11.80 5.45
N ASP A 188 5.80 12.51 4.84
CA ASP A 188 6.67 13.46 5.56
C ASP A 188 5.87 14.66 6.11
N ASP A 189 4.89 15.16 5.36
CA ASP A 189 3.95 16.19 5.82
C ASP A 189 3.12 15.68 7.01
N ALA A 190 2.62 14.44 6.96
CA ALA A 190 1.86 13.83 8.05
C ALA A 190 2.69 13.66 9.33
N VAL A 191 3.91 13.13 9.21
CA VAL A 191 4.84 12.98 10.34
C VAL A 191 5.12 14.34 10.99
N ARG A 192 5.45 15.35 10.18
CA ARG A 192 5.72 16.70 10.69
C ARG A 192 4.49 17.31 11.36
N ALA A 193 3.32 17.23 10.73
CA ALA A 193 2.11 17.80 11.29
C ALA A 193 1.75 17.15 12.65
N VAL A 194 1.87 15.82 12.75
CA VAL A 194 1.62 15.08 13.99
C VAL A 194 2.64 15.40 15.08
N ALA A 195 3.92 15.60 14.72
CA ALA A 195 4.97 15.94 15.68
C ALA A 195 4.77 17.31 16.36
N GLU A 196 4.06 18.24 15.70
CA GLU A 196 3.81 19.59 16.20
C GLU A 196 2.50 19.74 16.98
N LEU A 197 1.68 18.68 17.08
CA LEU A 197 0.43 18.72 17.84
C LEU A 197 0.69 18.93 19.34
N ASP A 198 -0.13 19.76 19.98
CA ASP A 198 -0.01 19.95 21.43
C ASP A 198 -0.66 18.80 22.24
N GLU A 199 -0.10 17.60 22.13
CA GLU A 199 -0.55 16.39 22.79
C GLU A 199 0.46 15.88 23.83
N PRO A 200 0.03 15.20 24.91
CA PRO A 200 0.94 14.60 25.88
C PRO A 200 1.85 13.53 25.26
N ALA A 201 3.09 13.42 25.74
CA ALA A 201 4.08 12.46 25.22
C ALA A 201 3.63 10.98 25.27
N GLY A 202 2.80 10.63 26.26
CA GLY A 202 2.22 9.28 26.37
C GLY A 202 1.15 8.96 25.32
N SER A 203 0.56 9.99 24.71
CA SER A 203 -0.48 9.87 23.68
C SER A 203 0.02 10.15 22.27
N ASN A 204 1.22 10.73 22.12
CA ASN A 204 1.83 11.01 20.83
C ASN A 204 3.33 10.67 20.86
N HIS A 205 3.66 9.46 20.41
CA HIS A 205 5.04 8.98 20.40
C HIS A 205 5.89 9.66 19.33
N VAL A 206 5.29 10.14 18.24
CA VAL A 206 5.98 10.91 17.20
C VAL A 206 6.53 12.21 17.79
N ARG A 207 5.68 12.99 18.48
CA ARG A 207 6.10 14.21 19.19
C ARG A 207 7.12 13.90 20.27
N ALA A 208 6.86 12.89 21.10
CA ALA A 208 7.75 12.53 22.20
C ALA A 208 9.19 12.25 21.72
N HIS A 209 9.34 11.47 20.64
CA HIS A 209 10.65 11.19 20.07
C HIS A 209 11.26 12.42 19.38
N ALA A 210 10.48 13.17 18.60
CA ALA A 210 10.98 14.38 17.94
C ALA A 210 11.43 15.45 18.95
N ASP A 211 10.73 15.63 20.06
CA ASP A 211 11.11 16.58 21.11
C ASP A 211 12.39 16.14 21.82
N ALA A 212 12.55 14.85 22.09
CA ALA A 212 13.78 14.29 22.66
C ALA A 212 14.99 14.50 21.73
N ASP A 213 14.87 14.15 20.45
CA ASP A 213 15.91 14.35 19.44
C ASP A 213 16.25 15.84 19.27
N THR A 214 15.23 16.70 19.28
CA THR A 214 15.41 18.16 19.21
C THR A 214 16.18 18.68 20.43
N ALA A 215 15.91 18.17 21.62
CA ALA A 215 16.65 18.54 22.83
C ALA A 215 18.11 18.06 22.79
N GLU A 216 18.38 16.92 22.15
CA GLU A 216 19.73 16.36 22.02
C GLU A 216 20.60 17.17 21.03
N HIS A 217 20.08 17.48 19.84
CA HIS A 217 20.90 18.03 18.75
C HIS A 217 20.38 19.36 18.15
N GLY A 218 19.28 19.93 18.66
CA GLY A 218 18.79 21.26 18.31
C GLY A 218 18.20 21.42 16.90
N ASP A 219 18.04 20.34 16.14
CA ASP A 219 17.62 20.38 14.73
C ASP A 219 16.26 19.68 14.56
N ARG A 220 15.20 20.49 14.49
CA ARG A 220 13.83 19.98 14.37
C ARG A 220 13.56 19.24 13.06
N ARG A 221 14.25 19.61 11.97
CA ARG A 221 14.07 18.94 10.69
C ARG A 221 14.65 17.53 10.73
N ARG A 222 15.82 17.38 11.36
CA ARG A 222 16.42 16.06 11.60
C ARG A 222 15.58 15.22 12.56
N ALA A 223 15.05 15.82 13.62
CA ALA A 223 14.23 15.12 14.61
C ALA A 223 12.93 14.53 14.04
N THR A 224 12.39 15.13 12.98
CA THR A 224 11.19 14.65 12.27
C THR A 224 11.49 13.78 11.04
N ALA A 225 12.76 13.44 10.79
CA ALA A 225 13.12 12.57 9.69
C ALA A 225 12.72 11.12 10.00
N ARG A 226 11.79 10.58 9.21
CA ARG A 226 11.27 9.21 9.36
C ARG A 226 11.32 8.36 8.09
N ILE A 227 11.57 8.97 6.93
CA ILE A 227 11.57 8.29 5.64
C ILE A 227 13.01 8.16 5.13
N PHE A 228 13.47 6.92 5.00
CA PHE A 228 14.82 6.58 4.58
C PHE A 228 14.78 5.71 3.33
N GLY A 229 15.70 5.93 2.39
CA GLY A 229 15.71 5.24 1.12
C GLY A 229 17.11 4.87 0.64
N SER A 230 17.16 4.24 -0.53
CA SER A 230 18.44 4.04 -1.23
C SER A 230 19.06 5.40 -1.58
N LYS A 231 20.39 5.46 -1.64
CA LYS A 231 21.12 6.64 -2.15
C LYS A 231 20.51 7.11 -3.48
N PRO A 232 20.39 8.42 -3.76
CA PRO A 232 19.95 8.91 -5.06
C PRO A 232 20.72 8.26 -6.21
N GLY A 233 19.99 7.76 -7.22
CA GLY A 233 20.56 7.01 -8.35
C GLY A 233 20.94 5.53 -8.06
N ALA A 234 20.78 5.06 -6.83
CA ALA A 234 21.03 3.66 -6.45
C ALA A 234 19.74 2.92 -6.07
N TYR A 235 19.81 1.58 -6.14
CA TYR A 235 18.73 0.66 -5.83
C TYR A 235 19.22 -0.51 -4.98
N GLY A 236 18.27 -1.19 -4.31
CA GLY A 236 18.55 -2.35 -3.48
C GLY A 236 18.92 -2.02 -2.03
N ALA A 237 19.11 -3.07 -1.23
CA ALA A 237 19.47 -2.95 0.19
C ALA A 237 20.95 -3.25 0.48
N GLY A 238 21.71 -3.69 -0.52
CA GLY A 238 23.14 -4.05 -0.39
C GLY A 238 23.42 -5.40 0.29
N LEU A 239 22.44 -5.97 1.02
CA LEU A 239 22.64 -7.22 1.75
C LEU A 239 22.76 -8.46 0.85
N LEU A 240 21.97 -8.59 -0.21
CA LEU A 240 22.03 -9.77 -1.09
C LEU A 240 23.44 -9.98 -1.69
N PRO A 241 24.07 -8.96 -2.33
CA PRO A 241 25.45 -9.10 -2.80
C PRO A 241 26.46 -9.44 -1.69
N LEU A 242 26.28 -8.91 -0.47
CA LEU A 242 27.15 -9.19 0.67
C LEU A 242 27.07 -10.65 1.12
N ILE A 243 25.84 -11.18 1.19
CA ILE A 243 25.58 -12.59 1.53
C ILE A 243 26.13 -13.50 0.45
N ASP A 244 25.89 -13.18 -0.83
CA ASP A 244 26.38 -13.97 -1.97
C ASP A 244 27.91 -14.01 -2.01
N ALA A 245 28.56 -12.88 -1.73
CA ALA A 245 30.03 -12.80 -1.65
C ALA A 245 30.62 -13.45 -0.40
N ARG A 246 29.80 -13.77 0.62
CA ARG A 246 30.21 -14.30 1.94
C ARG A 246 31.28 -13.48 2.65
N ASN A 247 31.45 -12.21 2.29
CA ASN A 247 32.49 -11.33 2.82
C ASN A 247 31.99 -10.56 4.04
N TRP A 248 31.52 -11.27 5.06
CA TRP A 248 30.97 -10.68 6.29
C TRP A 248 31.33 -11.53 7.53
N ARG A 249 31.42 -10.88 8.69
CA ARG A 249 31.52 -11.51 10.02
C ARG A 249 30.71 -10.69 11.02
N SER A 250 30.22 -11.32 12.09
CA SER A 250 29.54 -10.66 13.21
C SER A 250 30.51 -9.96 14.15
#